data_AF-K2S135-F1
#
_entry.id   AF-K2S135-F1
#
_cell.length_a   1.000
_cell.length_b   1.000
_cell.length_c   1.000
_cell.angle_alpha   90.00
_cell.angle_beta   90.00
_cell.angle_gamma   90.00
#
_symmetry.space_group_name_H-M   'P 1'
#
loop_
_entity.id
_entity.type
_entity.pdbx_description
1 polymer ?
#
loop_
_entity_poly.entity_id
_entity_poly.type
_entity_poly.pdbx_seq_one_letter_code
_entity_poly.pdbx_strand_id
1 'polypeptide(L)'
;MAFFALEEWAQANADYENAVPPHWHAKIVPDIFTAVSGVLWSVSYILMTIQGYKDKSYAMPIYCLCLNITWEFVFGFVYGPGLVNQITFAQFMIVDLFLFHSILKFGPNDWRHQPLVARNLSWIIAVGCAVCLWLHLAVAATFVPLVGRQVVFFTAWPMQLIIGIGCVAQVLARGHDAGQSMAIWWTRFLGTVAAGCCFYWRIYFWPERYGYAWTPYGALLLVGSHISDLAYPFALAYVRKHGGGRQDRVKAA
;
A
#
# COMPACT_ATOMS: atom_id res chain seq x y z
N MET A 1 -6.87 -0.72 30.48
CA MET A 1 -6.24 -1.15 29.22
C MET A 1 -5.37 -0.01 28.74
N ALA A 2 -4.10 -0.27 28.41
CA ALA A 2 -3.26 0.73 27.77
C ALA A 2 -3.90 1.09 26.41
N PHE A 3 -3.87 2.37 26.03
CA PHE A 3 -4.39 2.81 24.72
C PHE A 3 -3.55 2.23 23.55
N PHE A 4 -2.32 1.79 23.84
CA PHE A 4 -1.44 1.12 22.89
C PHE A 4 -1.05 -0.26 23.43
N ALA A 5 -1.35 -1.30 22.67
CA ALA A 5 -1.09 -2.72 23.01
C ALA A 5 0.38 -3.10 22.75
N LEU A 6 1.32 -2.30 23.27
CA LEU A 6 2.75 -2.42 22.97
C LEU A 6 3.39 -3.66 23.62
N GLU A 7 2.93 -4.03 24.82
CA GLU A 7 3.44 -5.21 25.53
C GLU A 7 3.00 -6.50 24.83
N GLU A 8 1.71 -6.58 24.48
CA GLU A 8 1.16 -7.71 23.71
C GLU A 8 1.80 -7.80 22.33
N TRP A 9 2.07 -6.66 21.70
CA TRP A 9 2.83 -6.62 20.43
C TRP A 9 4.25 -7.16 20.58
N ALA A 10 4.96 -6.76 21.63
CA ALA A 10 6.32 -7.20 21.90
C ALA A 10 6.37 -8.71 22.18
N GLN A 11 5.41 -9.23 22.93
CA GLN A 11 5.25 -10.66 23.18
C GLN A 11 4.99 -11.44 21.87
N ALA A 12 4.05 -10.98 21.04
CA ALA A 12 3.77 -11.61 19.75
C ALA A 12 4.99 -11.61 18.80
N ASN A 13 5.88 -10.62 18.92
CA ASN A 13 7.17 -10.60 18.23
C ASN A 13 8.16 -11.61 18.79
N ALA A 14 8.32 -11.67 20.11
CA ALA A 14 9.17 -12.66 20.75
C ALA A 14 8.74 -14.08 20.37
N ASP A 15 7.44 -14.36 20.34
CA ASP A 15 6.88 -15.66 19.93
C ASP A 15 7.19 -16.01 18.47
N TYR A 16 7.40 -15.02 17.60
CA TYR A 16 7.82 -15.26 16.21
C TYR A 16 9.30 -15.59 16.10
N GLU A 17 10.14 -14.82 16.78
CA GLU A 17 11.58 -15.04 16.73
C GLU A 17 11.95 -16.36 17.40
N ASN A 18 11.36 -16.66 18.56
CA ASN A 18 11.67 -17.85 19.36
C ASN A 18 11.11 -19.16 18.78
N ALA A 19 10.11 -19.10 17.89
CA ALA A 19 9.55 -20.31 17.31
C ALA A 19 10.52 -20.96 16.32
N VAL A 20 10.76 -22.25 16.54
CA VAL A 20 11.54 -23.10 15.63
C VAL A 20 10.71 -23.36 14.38
N PRO A 21 11.14 -22.89 13.20
CA PRO A 21 10.42 -23.16 11.97
C PRO A 21 10.50 -24.65 11.61
N PRO A 22 9.47 -25.24 10.99
CA PRO A 22 9.49 -26.64 10.56
C PRO A 22 10.60 -26.93 9.52
N HIS A 23 11.00 -25.91 8.76
CA HIS A 23 12.09 -25.99 7.79
C HIS A 23 12.98 -24.74 7.87
N TRP A 24 14.28 -24.89 7.61
CA TRP A 24 15.23 -23.77 7.62
C TRP A 24 14.83 -22.64 6.65
N HIS A 25 14.19 -22.98 5.53
CA HIS A 25 13.77 -22.02 4.51
C HIS A 25 12.42 -21.33 4.80
N ALA A 26 11.71 -21.71 5.88
CA ALA A 26 10.39 -21.15 6.18
C ALA A 26 10.44 -19.70 6.69
N LYS A 27 11.61 -19.21 7.14
CA LYS A 27 11.84 -17.80 7.52
C LYS A 27 12.58 -17.04 6.42
N ILE A 28 13.73 -17.55 5.97
CA ILE A 28 14.63 -16.81 5.05
C ILE A 28 14.07 -16.56 3.64
N VAL A 29 13.38 -17.53 3.03
CA VAL A 29 12.83 -17.36 1.68
C VAL A 29 11.73 -16.29 1.64
N PRO A 30 10.75 -16.29 2.57
CA PRO A 30 9.79 -15.20 2.70
C PRO A 30 10.42 -13.82 2.97
N ASP A 31 11.53 -13.77 3.72
CA ASP A 31 12.23 -12.51 3.99
C ASP A 31 12.89 -11.94 2.72
N ILE A 32 13.43 -12.81 1.84
CA ILE A 32 13.92 -12.41 0.51
C ILE A 32 12.78 -11.85 -0.34
N PHE A 33 11.62 -12.53 -0.39
CA PHE A 33 10.45 -12.03 -1.11
C PHE A 33 9.97 -10.67 -0.56
N THR A 34 10.04 -10.49 0.77
CA THR A 34 9.70 -9.22 1.43
C THR A 34 10.67 -8.11 1.04
N ALA A 35 11.97 -8.40 0.99
CA ALA A 35 12.98 -7.44 0.53
C ALA A 35 12.79 -7.06 -0.95
N VAL A 36 12.50 -8.04 -1.82
CA VAL A 36 12.19 -7.79 -3.24
C VAL A 36 10.94 -6.93 -3.40
N SER A 37 9.88 -7.22 -2.64
CA SER A 37 8.69 -6.36 -2.56
C SER A 37 9.06 -4.94 -2.13
N GLY A 38 9.90 -4.83 -1.09
CA GLY A 38 10.52 -3.60 -0.59
C GLY A 38 11.14 -2.74 -1.70
N VAL A 39 11.99 -3.34 -2.52
CA VAL A 39 12.64 -2.63 -3.62
C VAL A 39 11.64 -2.23 -4.70
N LEU A 40 10.78 -3.15 -5.13
CA LEU A 40 9.85 -2.92 -6.24
C LEU A 40 8.80 -1.85 -5.93
N TRP A 41 8.25 -1.85 -4.71
CA TRP A 41 7.34 -0.79 -4.26
C TRP A 41 8.04 0.56 -4.11
N SER A 42 9.28 0.58 -3.61
CA SER A 42 10.06 1.82 -3.54
C SER A 42 10.30 2.41 -4.93
N VAL A 43 10.66 1.57 -5.91
CA VAL A 43 10.77 1.99 -7.31
C VAL A 43 9.43 2.50 -7.83
N SER A 44 8.31 1.86 -7.47
CA SER A 44 6.98 2.34 -7.85
C SER A 44 6.69 3.74 -7.31
N TYR A 45 6.92 4.00 -6.02
CA TYR A 45 6.73 5.34 -5.44
C TYR A 45 7.64 6.40 -6.07
N ILE A 46 8.88 6.06 -6.39
CA ILE A 46 9.80 6.95 -7.12
C ILE A 46 9.22 7.28 -8.50
N LEU A 47 8.79 6.27 -9.26
CA LEU A 47 8.21 6.46 -10.58
C LEU A 47 6.89 7.26 -10.53
N MET A 48 6.03 6.98 -9.54
CA MET A 48 4.80 7.73 -9.28
C MET A 48 5.10 9.20 -9.01
N THR A 49 6.09 9.47 -8.16
CA THR A 49 6.56 10.83 -7.86
C THR A 49 7.03 11.52 -9.13
N ILE A 50 8.00 10.93 -9.83
CA ILE A 50 8.56 11.47 -11.07
C ILE A 50 7.45 11.76 -12.08
N GLN A 51 6.50 10.84 -12.24
CA GLN A 51 5.41 10.99 -13.19
C GLN A 51 4.44 12.11 -12.80
N GLY A 52 4.13 12.24 -11.50
CA GLY A 52 3.31 13.33 -11.00
C GLY A 52 3.92 14.70 -11.27
N TYR A 53 5.24 14.84 -11.07
CA TYR A 53 5.97 16.06 -11.42
C TYR A 53 5.98 16.35 -12.93
N LYS A 54 6.23 15.31 -13.75
CA LYS A 54 6.28 15.45 -15.21
C LYS A 54 4.94 15.89 -15.79
N ASP A 55 3.85 15.34 -15.29
CA ASP A 55 2.52 15.59 -15.85
C ASP A 55 1.74 16.68 -15.12
N LYS A 56 2.30 17.22 -14.03
CA LYS A 56 1.60 18.11 -13.10
C LYS A 56 0.26 17.53 -12.62
N SER A 57 0.24 16.23 -12.35
CA SER A 57 -0.91 15.44 -11.88
C SER A 57 -0.45 14.52 -10.73
N TYR A 58 -1.33 13.65 -10.21
CA TYR A 58 -0.99 12.74 -9.11
C TYR A 58 -1.29 11.27 -9.44
N ALA A 59 -0.39 10.38 -9.04
CA ALA A 59 -0.40 8.98 -9.47
C ALA A 59 -1.30 8.07 -8.63
N MET A 60 -1.34 8.24 -7.30
CA MET A 60 -2.10 7.38 -6.39
C MET A 60 -3.41 8.04 -5.94
N PRO A 61 -4.53 7.32 -5.78
CA PRO A 61 -5.75 7.86 -5.18
C PRO A 61 -5.50 8.50 -3.82
N ILE A 62 -6.12 9.65 -3.57
CA ILE A 62 -5.85 10.46 -2.37
C ILE A 62 -6.14 9.68 -1.07
N TYR A 63 -7.24 8.95 -1.02
CA TYR A 63 -7.56 8.14 0.16
C TYR A 63 -6.61 6.95 0.34
N CYS A 64 -6.11 6.37 -0.76
CA CYS A 64 -5.08 5.33 -0.71
C CYS A 64 -3.79 5.88 -0.13
N LEU A 65 -3.37 7.09 -0.52
CA LEU A 65 -2.22 7.77 0.05
C LEU A 65 -2.36 7.96 1.57
N CYS A 66 -3.52 8.46 2.03
CA CYS A 66 -3.78 8.67 3.46
C CYS A 66 -3.72 7.36 4.25
N LEU A 67 -4.32 6.29 3.72
CA LEU A 67 -4.24 4.96 4.33
C LEU A 67 -2.78 4.47 4.35
N ASN A 68 -2.09 4.58 3.22
CA ASN A 68 -0.76 4.02 3.05
C ASN A 68 0.28 4.64 3.97
N ILE A 69 0.46 5.97 3.91
CA ILE A 69 1.50 6.65 4.69
C ILE A 69 1.28 6.52 6.20
N THR A 70 0.02 6.47 6.64
CA THR A 70 -0.29 6.33 8.08
C THR A 70 -0.14 4.89 8.56
N TRP A 71 -0.41 3.90 7.70
CA TRP A 71 -0.14 2.50 7.99
C TRP A 71 1.36 2.24 8.10
N GLU A 72 2.14 2.76 7.16
CA GLU A 72 3.61 2.66 7.16
C GLU A 72 4.20 3.35 8.39
N PHE A 73 3.63 4.47 8.85
CA PHE A 73 4.01 5.09 10.11
C PHE A 73 3.73 4.17 11.31
N VAL A 74 2.49 3.66 11.42
CA VAL A 74 2.08 2.85 12.56
C VAL A 74 2.89 1.56 12.65
N PHE A 75 3.03 0.80 11.57
CA PHE A 75 3.74 -0.49 11.59
C PHE A 75 5.25 -0.36 11.34
N GLY A 76 5.74 0.77 10.85
CA GLY A 76 7.16 1.06 10.71
C GLY A 76 7.79 1.65 11.98
N PHE A 77 7.03 2.37 12.80
CA PHE A 77 7.61 3.12 13.93
C PHE A 77 6.95 2.84 15.28
N VAL A 78 5.69 2.42 15.32
CA VAL A 78 4.96 2.17 16.58
C VAL A 78 4.86 0.67 16.89
N TYR A 79 4.39 -0.12 15.91
CA TYR A 79 4.15 -1.55 16.01
C TYR A 79 4.98 -2.33 14.98
N GLY A 80 6.31 -2.34 15.14
CA GLY A 80 7.22 -3.05 14.22
C GLY A 80 7.11 -4.58 14.30
N PRO A 81 6.84 -5.33 13.21
CA PRO A 81 6.73 -6.80 13.23
C PRO A 81 8.09 -7.49 13.02
N GLY A 82 9.14 -7.01 13.70
CA GLY A 82 10.52 -7.45 13.55
C GLY A 82 11.39 -6.55 12.66
N LEU A 83 12.71 -6.63 12.83
CA LEU A 83 13.68 -5.65 12.30
C LEU A 83 13.61 -5.48 10.78
N VAL A 84 13.58 -6.57 10.01
CA VAL A 84 13.56 -6.52 8.54
C VAL A 84 12.29 -5.85 8.02
N ASN A 85 11.13 -6.25 8.54
CA ASN A 85 9.85 -5.67 8.13
C ASN A 85 9.74 -4.21 8.55
N GLN A 86 10.23 -3.88 9.75
CA GLN A 86 10.20 -2.52 10.26
C GLN A 86 11.08 -1.58 9.41
N ILE A 87 12.30 -2.01 9.06
CA ILE A 87 13.15 -1.28 8.11
C ILE A 87 12.44 -1.15 6.76
N THR A 88 11.79 -2.21 6.30
CA THR A 88 11.05 -2.23 5.02
C THR A 88 9.89 -1.24 5.01
N PHE A 89 9.14 -1.11 6.09
CA PHE A 89 8.02 -0.17 6.16
C PHE A 89 8.50 1.27 6.40
N ALA A 90 9.57 1.46 7.18
CA ALA A 90 10.19 2.76 7.37
C ALA A 90 10.77 3.31 6.05
N GLN A 91 11.44 2.48 5.25
CA GLN A 91 11.92 2.92 3.92
C GLN A 91 10.75 3.29 3.00
N PHE A 92 9.64 2.54 3.05
CA PHE A 92 8.46 2.86 2.26
C PHE A 92 7.94 4.25 2.61
N MET A 93 7.78 4.54 3.91
CA MET A 93 7.32 5.85 4.37
C MET A 93 8.25 6.98 3.89
N ILE A 94 9.57 6.78 3.97
CA ILE A 94 10.54 7.79 3.51
C ILE A 94 10.36 8.09 2.02
N VAL A 95 10.18 7.07 1.19
CA VAL A 95 9.95 7.27 -0.25
C VAL A 95 8.55 7.84 -0.50
N ASP A 96 7.54 7.43 0.27
CA ASP A 96 6.16 7.89 0.18
C ASP A 96 6.03 9.38 0.54
N LEU A 97 6.92 9.95 1.37
CA LEU A 97 6.95 11.41 1.62
C LEU A 97 7.12 12.23 0.33
N PHE A 98 7.89 11.74 -0.63
CA PHE A 98 8.06 12.41 -1.93
C PHE A 98 6.79 12.29 -2.79
N LEU A 99 6.15 11.12 -2.77
CA LEU A 99 4.88 10.91 -3.44
C LEU A 99 3.81 11.81 -2.83
N PHE A 100 3.67 11.79 -1.51
CA PHE A 100 2.77 12.63 -0.73
C PHE A 100 2.92 14.12 -1.08
N HIS A 101 4.16 14.61 -1.14
CA HIS A 101 4.43 15.98 -1.57
C HIS A 101 3.99 16.23 -3.02
N SER A 102 4.27 15.30 -3.94
CA SER A 102 3.81 15.38 -5.34
C SER A 102 2.28 15.50 -5.42
N ILE A 103 1.55 14.70 -4.63
CA ILE A 103 0.08 14.75 -4.58
C ILE A 103 -0.42 16.07 -4.00
N LEU A 104 0.17 16.57 -2.91
CA LEU A 104 -0.20 17.88 -2.35
C LEU A 104 0.00 19.01 -3.35
N LYS A 105 1.09 18.97 -4.11
CA LYS A 105 1.47 20.02 -5.04
C LYS A 105 0.63 20.01 -6.32
N PHE A 106 0.41 18.83 -6.90
CA PHE A 106 -0.19 18.70 -8.23
C PHE A 106 -1.63 18.20 -8.23
N GLY A 107 -2.09 17.61 -7.12
CA GLY A 107 -3.46 17.17 -6.92
C GLY A 107 -4.53 18.20 -7.31
N PRO A 108 -4.40 19.49 -6.93
CA PRO A 108 -5.40 20.50 -7.25
C PRO A 108 -5.66 20.67 -8.77
N ASN A 109 -4.70 20.35 -9.63
CA ASN A 109 -4.85 20.50 -11.08
C ASN A 109 -5.91 19.55 -11.67
N ASP A 110 -6.01 18.35 -11.12
CA ASP A 110 -7.00 17.37 -11.55
C ASP A 110 -8.41 17.72 -11.05
N TRP A 111 -8.50 18.43 -9.93
CA TRP A 111 -9.75 18.86 -9.29
C TRP A 111 -10.25 20.24 -9.73
N ARG A 112 -9.69 20.86 -10.77
CA ARG A 112 -10.11 22.22 -11.23
C ARG A 112 -11.59 22.34 -11.57
N HIS A 113 -12.21 21.24 -12.01
CA HIS A 113 -13.65 21.16 -12.28
C HIS A 113 -14.51 21.21 -11.00
N GLN A 114 -13.90 21.02 -9.83
CA GLN A 114 -14.51 21.10 -8.49
C GLN A 114 -13.69 22.03 -7.58
N PRO A 115 -13.91 23.36 -7.64
CA PRO A 115 -13.08 24.35 -6.94
C PRO A 115 -13.01 24.16 -5.43
N LEU A 116 -14.08 23.65 -4.80
CA LEU A 116 -14.11 23.35 -3.38
C LEU A 116 -13.03 22.31 -3.00
N VAL A 117 -12.87 21.26 -3.81
CA VAL A 117 -11.88 20.21 -3.58
C VAL A 117 -10.48 20.72 -3.89
N ALA A 118 -10.28 21.37 -5.05
CA ALA A 118 -8.96 21.86 -5.46
C ALA A 118 -8.34 22.83 -4.45
N ARG A 119 -9.12 23.75 -3.90
CA ARG A 119 -8.63 24.77 -2.94
C ARG A 119 -8.37 24.22 -1.54
N ASN A 120 -9.08 23.15 -1.15
CA ASN A 120 -9.01 22.58 0.20
C ASN A 120 -8.28 21.23 0.23
N LEU A 121 -7.58 20.85 -0.84
CA LEU A 121 -7.04 19.50 -0.97
C LEU A 121 -6.05 19.14 0.13
N SER A 122 -5.21 20.08 0.56
CA SER A 122 -4.28 19.88 1.67
C SER A 122 -5.01 19.59 2.99
N TRP A 123 -6.10 20.29 3.26
CA TRP A 123 -6.94 20.04 4.43
C TRP A 123 -7.67 18.70 4.34
N ILE A 124 -8.19 18.35 3.16
CA ILE A 124 -8.83 17.04 2.92
C ILE A 124 -7.82 15.92 3.20
N ILE A 125 -6.59 16.06 2.71
CA ILE A 125 -5.51 15.10 2.95
C ILE A 125 -5.14 15.06 4.44
N ALA A 126 -5.00 16.20 5.10
CA ALA A 126 -4.65 16.26 6.53
C ALA A 126 -5.71 15.57 7.41
N VAL A 127 -7.00 15.88 7.18
CA VAL A 127 -8.11 15.22 7.87
C VAL A 127 -8.15 13.73 7.53
N GLY A 128 -7.96 13.37 6.26
CA GLY A 128 -7.87 11.98 5.81
C GLY A 128 -6.77 11.21 6.53
N CYS A 129 -5.57 11.77 6.65
CA CYS A 129 -4.47 11.19 7.40
C CYS A 129 -4.77 11.10 8.90
N ALA A 130 -5.39 12.11 9.51
CA ALA A 130 -5.76 12.04 10.92
C ALA A 130 -6.74 10.89 11.21
N VAL A 131 -7.75 10.73 10.35
CA VAL A 131 -8.73 9.64 10.44
C VAL A 131 -8.07 8.28 10.18
N CYS A 132 -7.22 8.16 9.15
CA CYS A 132 -6.54 6.90 8.83
C CYS A 132 -5.52 6.51 9.92
N LEU A 133 -4.80 7.48 10.49
CA LEU A 133 -3.92 7.24 11.62
C LEU A 133 -4.71 6.73 12.83
N TRP A 134 -5.84 7.37 13.15
CA TRP A 134 -6.70 6.91 14.23
C TRP A 134 -7.23 5.50 13.96
N LEU A 135 -7.66 5.21 12.73
CA LEU A 135 -8.08 3.88 12.30
C LEU A 135 -6.98 2.84 12.56
N HIS A 136 -5.74 3.07 12.10
CA HIS A 136 -4.66 2.11 12.28
C HIS A 136 -4.29 1.90 13.75
N LEU A 137 -4.29 2.97 14.55
CA LEU A 137 -4.05 2.87 15.99
C LEU A 137 -5.18 2.13 16.71
N ALA A 138 -6.44 2.39 16.35
CA ALA A 138 -7.60 1.71 16.92
C ALA A 138 -7.61 0.21 16.56
N VAL A 139 -7.28 -0.13 15.31
CA VAL A 139 -7.12 -1.52 14.87
C VAL A 139 -5.97 -2.19 15.63
N ALA A 140 -4.81 -1.54 15.76
CA ALA A 140 -3.69 -2.09 16.51
C ALA A 140 -4.07 -2.32 17.98
N ALA A 141 -4.62 -1.31 18.67
CA ALA A 141 -5.03 -1.42 20.06
C ALA A 141 -6.09 -2.50 20.30
N THR A 142 -7.01 -2.71 19.35
CA THR A 142 -8.09 -3.69 19.48
C THR A 142 -7.63 -5.11 19.15
N PHE A 143 -6.89 -5.29 18.06
CA PHE A 143 -6.64 -6.60 17.48
C PHE A 143 -5.27 -7.17 17.81
N VAL A 144 -4.27 -6.36 18.17
CA VAL A 144 -2.96 -6.88 18.61
C VAL A 144 -3.09 -7.83 19.81
N PRO A 145 -3.85 -7.52 20.87
CA PRO A 145 -4.03 -8.45 21.99
C PRO A 145 -4.72 -9.77 21.58
N LEU A 146 -5.47 -9.76 20.47
CA LEU A 146 -6.30 -10.90 20.04
C LEU A 146 -5.58 -11.81 19.05
N VAL A 147 -4.88 -11.22 18.07
CA VAL A 147 -4.27 -11.94 16.95
C VAL A 147 -2.77 -11.66 16.79
N GLY A 148 -2.20 -10.85 17.67
CA GLY A 148 -0.79 -10.48 17.65
C GLY A 148 -0.36 -9.94 16.29
N ARG A 149 0.77 -10.46 15.79
CA ARG A 149 1.37 -10.05 14.52
C ARG A 149 0.52 -10.28 13.27
N GLN A 150 -0.52 -11.13 13.35
CA GLN A 150 -1.40 -11.37 12.21
C GLN A 150 -2.14 -10.10 11.78
N VAL A 151 -2.29 -9.12 12.68
CA VAL A 151 -2.91 -7.82 12.37
C VAL A 151 -2.26 -7.12 11.17
N VAL A 152 -0.96 -7.34 10.93
CA VAL A 152 -0.24 -6.75 9.77
C VAL A 152 -0.81 -7.30 8.47
N PHE A 153 -1.09 -8.60 8.40
CA PHE A 153 -1.75 -9.19 7.23
C PHE A 153 -3.17 -8.65 7.07
N PHE A 154 -3.92 -8.61 8.17
CA PHE A 154 -5.32 -8.15 8.19
C PHE A 154 -5.50 -6.64 7.99
N THR A 155 -4.41 -5.88 7.87
CA THR A 155 -4.45 -4.45 7.55
C THR A 155 -3.80 -4.17 6.20
N ALA A 156 -2.63 -4.74 5.92
CA ALA A 156 -1.91 -4.54 4.66
C ALA A 156 -2.67 -5.06 3.44
N TRP A 157 -3.22 -6.28 3.49
CA TRP A 157 -3.85 -6.87 2.31
C TRP A 157 -5.21 -6.28 1.94
N PRO A 158 -6.09 -5.92 2.91
CA PRO A 158 -7.27 -5.13 2.58
C PRO A 158 -6.90 -3.78 1.95
N MET A 159 -5.87 -3.11 2.47
CA MET A 159 -5.37 -1.88 1.85
C MET A 159 -4.83 -2.12 0.44
N GLN A 160 -4.10 -3.19 0.21
CA GLN A 160 -3.60 -3.53 -1.11
C GLN A 160 -4.73 -3.76 -2.12
N LEU A 161 -5.79 -4.46 -1.71
CA LEU A 161 -7.00 -4.64 -2.52
C LEU A 161 -7.66 -3.28 -2.84
N ILE A 162 -7.77 -2.40 -1.84
CA ILE A 162 -8.30 -1.04 -2.00
C ILE A 162 -7.42 -0.22 -2.95
N ILE A 163 -6.09 -0.34 -2.87
CA ILE A 163 -5.14 0.34 -3.77
C ILE A 163 -5.35 -0.14 -5.21
N GLY A 164 -5.44 -1.46 -5.43
CA GLY A 164 -5.66 -2.03 -6.76
C GLY A 164 -6.94 -1.50 -7.41
N ILE A 165 -8.07 -1.67 -6.73
CA ILE A 165 -9.39 -1.19 -7.20
C ILE A 165 -9.39 0.34 -7.36
N GLY A 166 -8.79 1.06 -6.41
CA GLY A 166 -8.73 2.51 -6.40
C GLY A 166 -7.93 3.08 -7.57
N CYS A 167 -6.81 2.46 -7.93
CA CYS A 167 -6.02 2.85 -9.10
C CYS A 167 -6.83 2.70 -10.40
N VAL A 168 -7.59 1.60 -10.54
CA VAL A 168 -8.47 1.36 -11.69
C VAL A 168 -9.59 2.40 -11.74
N ALA A 169 -10.27 2.62 -10.62
CA ALA A 169 -11.36 3.59 -10.51
C ALA A 169 -10.85 5.01 -10.85
N GLN A 170 -9.68 5.38 -10.36
CA GLN A 170 -9.09 6.69 -10.61
C GLN A 170 -8.78 6.92 -12.09
N VAL A 171 -8.13 5.98 -12.78
CA VAL A 171 -7.76 6.20 -14.18
C VAL A 171 -9.01 6.31 -15.06
N LEU A 172 -10.04 5.49 -14.80
CA LEU A 172 -11.31 5.53 -15.51
C LEU A 172 -12.09 6.81 -15.21
N ALA A 173 -12.19 7.21 -13.94
CA ALA A 173 -12.96 8.39 -13.53
C ALA A 173 -12.34 9.70 -14.01
N ARG A 174 -11.00 9.78 -14.08
CA ARG A 174 -10.33 10.96 -14.63
C ARG A 174 -10.39 11.03 -16.15
N GLY A 175 -10.50 9.88 -16.82
CA GLY A 175 -10.56 9.81 -18.28
C GLY A 175 -9.28 10.28 -18.99
N HIS A 176 -8.13 10.29 -18.31
CA HIS A 176 -6.82 10.59 -18.90
C HIS A 176 -5.70 9.84 -18.16
N ASP A 177 -4.52 9.71 -18.78
CA ASP A 177 -3.38 8.96 -18.23
C ASP A 177 -2.29 9.81 -17.55
N ALA A 178 -2.53 11.11 -17.35
CA ALA A 178 -1.65 11.97 -16.57
C ALA A 178 -1.43 11.41 -15.15
N GLY A 179 -0.18 11.42 -14.69
CA GLY A 179 0.26 10.79 -13.44
C GLY A 179 0.48 9.28 -13.54
N GLN A 180 0.14 8.65 -14.67
CA GLN A 180 0.17 7.19 -14.83
C GLN A 180 1.22 6.70 -15.83
N SER A 181 1.74 5.49 -15.61
CA SER A 181 2.59 4.78 -16.58
C SER A 181 2.51 3.27 -16.41
N MET A 182 2.85 2.53 -17.46
CA MET A 182 2.96 1.06 -17.38
C MET A 182 4.11 0.62 -16.48
N ALA A 183 5.19 1.42 -16.41
CA ALA A 183 6.31 1.13 -15.52
C ALA A 183 5.88 1.19 -14.04
N ILE A 184 5.08 2.20 -13.67
CA ILE A 184 4.48 2.31 -12.32
C ILE A 184 3.67 1.06 -11.99
N TRP A 185 2.81 0.62 -12.92
CA TRP A 185 1.98 -0.56 -12.71
C TRP A 185 2.83 -1.83 -12.58
N TRP A 186 3.80 -2.06 -13.48
CA TRP A 186 4.63 -3.25 -13.42
C TRP A 186 5.41 -3.35 -12.11
N THR A 187 6.07 -2.28 -11.67
CA THR A 187 6.84 -2.32 -10.42
C THR A 187 5.94 -2.53 -9.21
N ARG A 188 4.76 -1.89 -9.18
CA ARG A 188 3.77 -2.08 -8.11
C ARG A 188 3.20 -3.50 -8.08
N PHE A 189 2.77 -4.00 -9.23
CA PHE A 189 2.15 -5.32 -9.37
C PHE A 189 3.15 -6.41 -9.01
N LEU A 190 4.38 -6.35 -9.54
CA LEU A 190 5.43 -7.31 -9.21
C LEU A 190 5.86 -7.24 -7.74
N GLY A 191 5.89 -6.05 -7.15
CA GLY A 191 6.10 -5.89 -5.70
C GLY A 191 5.02 -6.62 -4.89
N THR A 192 3.75 -6.45 -5.29
CA THR A 192 2.61 -7.15 -4.69
C THR A 192 2.69 -8.65 -4.86
N VAL A 193 3.07 -9.13 -6.06
CA VAL A 193 3.32 -10.55 -6.33
C VAL A 193 4.42 -11.11 -5.42
N ALA A 194 5.52 -10.39 -5.24
CA ALA A 194 6.58 -10.80 -4.33
C ALA A 194 6.07 -10.90 -2.88
N ALA A 195 5.30 -9.92 -2.40
CA ALA A 195 4.64 -9.99 -1.10
C ALA A 195 3.66 -11.17 -1.00
N GLY A 196 2.93 -11.49 -2.07
CA GLY A 196 2.07 -12.67 -2.16
C GLY A 196 2.86 -13.97 -2.03
N CYS A 197 3.97 -14.10 -2.76
CA CYS A 197 4.87 -15.25 -2.69
C CYS A 197 5.43 -15.46 -1.28
N CYS A 198 5.74 -14.39 -0.54
CA CYS A 198 6.11 -14.47 0.87
C CYS A 198 5.03 -15.20 1.70
N PHE A 199 3.75 -14.85 1.54
CA PHE A 199 2.65 -15.51 2.25
C PHE A 199 2.36 -16.92 1.73
N TYR A 200 2.34 -17.15 0.41
CA TYR A 200 2.12 -18.48 -0.16
C TYR A 200 3.17 -19.49 0.34
N TRP A 201 4.45 -19.08 0.37
CA TRP A 201 5.52 -19.91 0.90
C TRP A 201 5.31 -20.25 2.38
N ARG A 202 4.94 -19.24 3.19
CA ARG A 202 4.67 -19.43 4.63
C ARG A 202 3.45 -20.30 4.89
N ILE A 203 2.39 -20.16 4.10
CA ILE A 203 1.19 -21.00 4.18
C ILE A 203 1.54 -22.46 3.88
N TYR A 204 2.33 -22.70 2.84
CA TYR A 204 2.67 -24.06 2.41
C TYR A 204 3.63 -24.77 3.38
N PHE A 205 4.69 -24.08 3.82
CA PHE A 205 5.73 -24.68 4.64
C PHE A 205 5.54 -24.48 6.15
N TRP A 206 4.60 -23.63 6.59
CA TRP A 206 4.31 -23.41 8.00
C TRP A 206 2.81 -23.06 8.26
N PRO A 207 1.89 -23.95 7.83
CA PRO A 207 0.45 -23.70 7.88
C PRO A 207 -0.11 -23.51 9.29
N GLU A 208 0.48 -24.14 10.31
CA GLU A 208 0.03 -24.01 11.71
C GLU A 208 0.13 -22.55 12.18
N ARG A 209 1.11 -21.81 11.64
CA ARG A 209 1.34 -20.42 12.00
C ARG A 209 0.70 -19.43 11.02
N TYR A 210 0.65 -19.76 9.74
CA TYR A 210 0.23 -18.85 8.67
C TYR A 210 -1.07 -19.22 7.98
N GLY A 211 -1.74 -20.30 8.42
CA GLY A 211 -3.00 -20.78 7.84
C GLY A 211 -4.13 -19.75 7.88
N TYR A 212 -4.06 -18.77 8.79
CA TYR A 212 -5.00 -17.63 8.82
C TYR A 212 -5.06 -16.87 7.48
N ALA A 213 -3.93 -16.82 6.75
CA ALA A 213 -3.83 -16.16 5.45
C ALA A 213 -4.42 -17.01 4.30
N TRP A 214 -4.84 -18.25 4.56
CA TRP A 214 -5.45 -19.16 3.58
C TRP A 214 -6.88 -19.61 3.94
N THR A 215 -7.52 -18.86 4.83
CA THR A 215 -8.99 -18.92 5.03
C THR A 215 -9.72 -18.33 3.81
N PRO A 216 -11.04 -18.51 3.63
CA PRO A 216 -11.77 -17.85 2.53
C PRO A 216 -11.54 -16.34 2.47
N TYR A 217 -11.45 -15.68 3.63
CA TYR A 217 -11.11 -14.26 3.73
C TYR A 217 -9.64 -13.99 3.34
N GLY A 218 -8.69 -14.76 3.88
CA GLY A 218 -7.28 -14.61 3.53
C GLY A 218 -6.99 -14.85 2.05
N ALA A 219 -7.63 -15.85 1.45
CA ALA A 219 -7.54 -16.16 0.02
C ALA A 219 -8.16 -15.05 -0.85
N LEU A 220 -9.30 -14.47 -0.44
CA LEU A 220 -9.86 -13.29 -1.11
C LEU A 220 -8.87 -12.12 -1.09
N LEU A 221 -8.22 -11.88 0.05
CA LEU A 221 -7.26 -10.79 0.19
C LEU A 221 -6.00 -11.02 -0.66
N LEU A 222 -5.42 -12.23 -0.60
CA LEU A 222 -4.26 -12.61 -1.41
C LEU A 222 -4.61 -12.65 -2.89
N VAL A 223 -5.51 -13.53 -3.32
CA VAL A 223 -5.80 -13.74 -4.74
C VAL A 223 -6.56 -12.55 -5.33
N GLY A 224 -7.55 -12.03 -4.61
CA GLY A 224 -8.39 -10.93 -5.09
C GLY A 224 -7.62 -9.64 -5.29
N SER A 225 -6.63 -9.31 -4.44
CA SER A 225 -5.79 -8.12 -4.67
C SER A 225 -5.03 -8.19 -5.99
N HIS A 226 -4.44 -9.35 -6.31
CA HIS A 226 -3.75 -9.56 -7.60
C HIS A 226 -4.71 -9.50 -8.78
N ILE A 227 -5.86 -10.19 -8.70
CA ILE A 227 -6.86 -10.20 -9.77
C ILE A 227 -7.39 -8.80 -10.03
N SER A 228 -7.72 -8.05 -8.96
CA SER A 228 -8.24 -6.68 -9.10
C SER A 228 -7.26 -5.76 -9.83
N ASP A 229 -5.96 -5.98 -9.63
CA ASP A 229 -4.92 -5.13 -10.18
C ASP A 229 -4.58 -5.44 -11.65
N LEU A 230 -4.93 -6.63 -12.12
CA LEU A 230 -4.83 -7.02 -13.53
C LEU A 230 -5.80 -6.23 -14.43
N ALA A 231 -6.86 -5.63 -13.87
CA ALA A 231 -7.76 -4.77 -14.63
C ALA A 231 -7.11 -3.44 -15.04
N TYR A 232 -6.09 -2.99 -14.30
CA TYR A 232 -5.42 -1.70 -14.50
C TYR A 232 -4.83 -1.48 -15.90
N PRO A 233 -4.02 -2.39 -16.48
CA PRO A 233 -3.46 -2.19 -17.81
C PRO A 233 -4.54 -2.03 -18.90
N PHE A 234 -5.66 -2.75 -18.78
CA PHE A 234 -6.78 -2.62 -19.71
C PHE A 234 -7.49 -1.27 -19.55
N ALA A 235 -7.72 -0.84 -18.30
CA ALA A 235 -8.30 0.47 -18.01
C ALA A 235 -7.41 1.61 -18.54
N LEU A 236 -6.09 1.52 -18.32
CA LEU A 236 -5.12 2.49 -18.82
C LEU A 236 -5.07 2.51 -20.36
N ALA A 237 -5.09 1.34 -21.01
CA ALA A 237 -5.11 1.24 -22.47
C ALA A 237 -6.39 1.84 -23.06
N TYR A 238 -7.54 1.57 -22.44
CA TYR A 238 -8.82 2.15 -22.82
C TYR A 238 -8.78 3.69 -22.73
N VAL A 239 -8.31 4.24 -21.61
CA VAL A 239 -8.22 5.68 -21.40
C VAL A 239 -7.22 6.34 -22.36
N ARG A 240 -6.12 5.68 -22.70
CA ARG A 240 -5.18 6.19 -23.72
C ARG A 240 -5.77 6.24 -25.11
N LYS A 241 -6.68 5.31 -25.43
CA LYS A 241 -7.31 5.22 -26.75
C LYS A 241 -8.51 6.16 -26.88
N HIS A 242 -9.28 6.33 -25.81
CA HIS A 242 -10.60 6.99 -25.85
C HIS A 242 -10.72 8.23 -24.94
N GLY A 243 -9.78 8.44 -24.03
CA GLY A 243 -9.79 9.53 -23.07
C GLY A 243 -9.10 10.80 -23.58
N GLY A 244 -8.99 11.79 -22.70
CA GLY A 244 -8.21 12.99 -22.95
C GLY A 244 -6.71 12.68 -22.99
N GLY A 245 -6.01 13.16 -24.01
CA GLY A 245 -4.58 12.93 -24.16
C GLY A 245 -3.77 13.60 -23.05
N ARG A 246 -2.68 12.95 -22.61
CA ARG A 246 -1.70 13.50 -21.64
C ARG A 246 -1.28 14.95 -21.95
N GLN A 247 -1.11 15.25 -23.24
CA GLN A 247 -0.58 16.53 -23.72
C GLN A 247 -1.56 17.71 -23.58
N ASP A 248 -2.87 17.45 -23.67
CA ASP A 248 -3.88 18.51 -23.60
C ASP A 248 -3.98 19.08 -22.18
N ARG A 249 -3.65 18.27 -21.17
CA ARG A 249 -3.54 18.70 -19.76
C ARG A 249 -2.22 19.37 -19.42
N VAL A 250 -1.08 18.86 -19.89
CA VAL A 250 0.23 19.50 -19.63
C VAL A 250 0.28 20.92 -20.19
N LYS A 251 -0.40 21.19 -21.31
CA LYS A 251 -0.53 22.54 -21.90
C LYS A 251 -1.54 23.44 -21.16
N ALA A 252 -2.53 22.86 -20.47
CA ALA A 252 -3.51 23.59 -19.68
C ALA A 252 -3.06 23.85 -18.22
N ALA A 253 -1.93 23.28 -17.78
CA ALA A 253 -1.39 23.33 -16.42
C ALA A 253 -0.09 24.14 -16.33
#